data_AF-W6KMV8-F1
#
_entry.id   AF-W6KMV8-F1
#
_cell.length_a   1.000
_cell.length_b   1.000
_cell.length_c   1.000
_cell.angle_alpha   90.00
_cell.angle_beta   90.00
_cell.angle_gamma   90.00
#
_symmetry.space_group_name_H-M   'P 1'
#
loop_
_entity.id
_entity.type
_entity.pdbx_description
1 polymer ?
#
loop_
_entity_poly.entity_id
_entity_poly.type
_entity_poly.pdbx_seq_one_letter_code
_entity_poly.pdbx_strand_id
1 'polypeptide(L)'
;MSGVSNSASASPQEKLPDTSIMQTAELRAHIERCERLMRQEALLERLPDRGAGVKHRYSIYTAELERRKNEQELQNGENNAEKEGCGSSVGAPLGVGKVNSPAKVRNEETMPYMDPNYATQLRIIEEKYQDVRIPVEKIVRRMYEGSLSETEIQRILKDIPPKYFLTHRETCERMRELARRAREEELQKLKQQSM
;
A
#
# COMPACT_ATOMS: atom_id res chain seq x y z
N MET A 1 30.04 -21.39 -44.07
CA MET A 1 29.40 -22.24 -43.06
C MET A 1 29.59 -21.55 -41.72
N SER A 2 28.52 -20.93 -41.22
CA SER A 2 27.76 -21.42 -40.04
C SER A 2 28.45 -20.91 -38.77
N GLY A 3 27.82 -20.20 -37.84
CA GLY A 3 26.44 -19.79 -37.69
C GLY A 3 26.39 -18.92 -36.45
N VAL A 4 25.54 -17.90 -36.49
CA VAL A 4 25.22 -17.01 -35.38
C VAL A 4 24.52 -17.81 -34.28
N SER A 5 24.83 -17.55 -33.01
CA SER A 5 23.99 -17.95 -31.89
C SER A 5 23.94 -16.82 -30.88
N ASN A 6 23.07 -15.85 -31.18
CA ASN A 6 22.53 -14.89 -30.23
C ASN A 6 21.76 -15.68 -29.16
N SER A 7 22.26 -15.68 -27.93
CA SER A 7 21.48 -16.09 -26.76
C SER A 7 20.47 -14.98 -26.46
N ALA A 8 19.20 -15.30 -26.68
CA ALA A 8 18.04 -14.47 -26.43
C ALA A 8 18.03 -13.92 -24.99
N SER A 9 18.12 -12.60 -24.86
CA SER A 9 17.80 -11.87 -23.64
C SER A 9 16.30 -11.99 -23.41
N ALA A 10 15.90 -12.77 -22.41
CA ALA A 10 14.53 -12.84 -21.94
C ALA A 10 14.08 -11.44 -21.49
N SER A 11 13.19 -10.82 -22.27
CA SER A 11 12.50 -9.59 -21.89
C SER A 11 11.66 -9.85 -20.63
N PRO A 12 11.81 -9.05 -19.56
CA PRO A 12 10.90 -9.12 -18.43
C PRO A 12 9.50 -8.79 -18.93
N GLN A 13 8.56 -9.72 -18.80
CA GLN A 13 7.14 -9.41 -19.03
C GLN A 13 6.69 -8.47 -17.90
N GLU A 14 6.73 -7.17 -18.15
CA GLU A 14 6.10 -6.17 -17.27
C GLU A 14 4.59 -6.48 -17.23
N LYS A 15 4.14 -7.02 -16.10
CA LYS A 15 2.71 -7.21 -15.81
C LYS A 15 2.04 -5.84 -15.84
N LEU A 16 1.13 -5.62 -16.79
CA LEU A 16 0.41 -4.37 -16.92
C LEU A 16 -0.42 -4.09 -15.65
N PRO A 17 -0.53 -2.81 -15.24
CA PRO A 17 -1.38 -2.44 -14.11
C PRO A 17 -2.84 -2.67 -14.46
N ASP A 18 -3.57 -3.35 -13.58
CA ASP A 18 -5.03 -3.48 -13.70
C ASP A 18 -5.68 -2.16 -13.27
N THR A 19 -6.10 -1.37 -14.26
CA THR A 19 -6.70 -0.05 -14.03
C THR A 19 -8.18 -0.10 -13.69
N SER A 20 -8.84 -1.25 -13.85
CA SER A 20 -10.28 -1.41 -13.58
C SER A 20 -10.61 -1.31 -12.10
N ILE A 21 -9.69 -1.77 -11.25
CA ILE A 21 -9.82 -1.79 -9.79
C ILE A 21 -9.36 -0.49 -9.11
N MET A 22 -8.65 0.38 -9.84
CA MET A 22 -8.03 1.59 -9.26
C MET A 22 -9.07 2.70 -9.04
N GLN A 23 -8.90 3.50 -7.98
CA GLN A 23 -9.76 4.67 -7.76
C GLN A 23 -9.38 5.83 -8.70
N THR A 24 -10.33 6.73 -9.01
CA THR A 24 -10.08 7.85 -9.93
C THR A 24 -9.01 8.82 -9.41
N ALA A 25 -8.94 9.05 -8.09
CA ALA A 25 -7.89 9.89 -7.49
C ALA A 25 -6.49 9.24 -7.62
N GLU A 26 -6.43 7.92 -7.45
CA GLU A 26 -5.20 7.14 -7.64
C GLU A 26 -4.74 7.21 -9.10
N LEU A 27 -5.67 7.03 -10.05
CA LEU A 27 -5.40 7.14 -11.49
C LEU A 27 -4.77 8.49 -11.86
N ARG A 28 -5.30 9.60 -11.33
CA ARG A 28 -4.74 10.95 -11.52
C ARG A 28 -3.32 11.08 -10.96
N ALA A 29 -3.06 10.56 -9.75
CA ALA A 29 -1.73 10.57 -9.16
C ALA A 29 -0.70 9.77 -10.00
N HIS A 30 -1.12 8.67 -10.61
CA HIS A 30 -0.28 7.89 -11.52
C HIS A 30 0.02 8.63 -12.82
N ILE A 31 -0.97 9.32 -13.40
CA ILE A 31 -0.81 10.19 -14.57
C ILE A 31 0.21 11.29 -14.27
N GLU A 32 0.05 12.05 -13.19
CA GLU A 32 0.97 13.13 -12.80
C GLU A 32 2.40 12.64 -12.58
N ARG A 33 2.57 11.43 -12.01
CA ARG A 33 3.89 10.83 -11.85
C ARG A 33 4.54 10.51 -13.18
N CYS A 34 3.79 9.94 -14.12
CA CYS A 34 4.28 9.64 -15.46
C CYS A 34 4.63 10.93 -16.21
N GLU A 35 3.83 11.99 -16.10
CA GLU A 35 4.14 13.29 -16.71
C GLU A 35 5.42 13.90 -16.16
N ARG A 36 5.63 13.88 -14.83
CA ARG A 36 6.87 14.36 -14.22
C ARG A 36 8.09 13.59 -14.71
N LEU A 37 7.97 12.26 -14.87
CA LEU A 37 9.02 11.42 -15.41
C LEU A 37 9.29 11.72 -16.89
N MET A 38 8.24 11.92 -17.70
CA MET A 38 8.37 12.26 -19.13
C MET A 38 9.02 13.61 -19.37
N ARG A 39 8.86 14.58 -18.45
CA ARG A 39 9.59 15.86 -18.52
C ARG A 39 11.11 15.72 -18.30
N GLN A 40 11.57 14.58 -17.82
CA GLN A 40 12.98 14.30 -17.54
C GLN A 40 13.55 13.31 -18.55
N GLU A 41 13.63 13.73 -19.81
CA GLU A 41 14.08 12.89 -20.94
C GLU A 41 15.44 12.24 -20.69
N ALA A 42 16.39 13.00 -20.11
CA ALA A 42 17.72 12.49 -19.75
C ALA A 42 17.70 11.33 -18.74
N LEU A 43 16.67 11.23 -17.90
CA LEU A 43 16.50 10.06 -17.01
C LEU A 43 15.89 8.88 -17.74
N LEU A 44 14.97 9.12 -18.67
CA LEU A 44 14.35 8.06 -19.47
C LEU A 44 15.36 7.42 -20.42
N GLU A 45 16.26 8.19 -21.03
CA GLU A 45 17.32 7.67 -21.92
C GLU A 45 18.28 6.70 -21.23
N ARG A 46 18.43 6.80 -19.90
CA ARG A 46 19.27 5.91 -19.10
C ARG A 46 18.60 4.57 -18.83
N LEU A 47 17.29 4.44 -19.07
CA LEU A 47 16.56 3.21 -18.88
C LEU A 47 16.77 2.26 -20.07
N PRO A 48 16.76 0.92 -19.85
CA PRO A 48 16.93 -0.06 -20.93
C PRO A 48 15.90 0.07 -22.05
N ASP A 49 14.68 0.48 -21.71
CA ASP A 49 13.54 0.67 -22.61
C ASP A 49 13.38 2.13 -23.09
N ARG A 50 14.31 3.01 -22.72
CA ARG A 50 14.27 4.45 -23.00
C ARG A 50 12.96 5.13 -22.58
N GLY A 51 12.31 4.60 -21.54
CA GLY A 51 11.03 5.10 -21.02
C GLY A 51 9.80 4.65 -21.80
N ALA A 52 9.90 3.65 -22.68
CA ALA A 52 8.75 3.10 -23.40
C ALA A 52 7.66 2.57 -22.45
N GLY A 53 8.04 1.89 -21.35
CA GLY A 53 7.09 1.40 -20.34
C GLY A 53 6.39 2.52 -19.59
N VAL A 54 7.06 3.65 -19.35
CA VAL A 54 6.45 4.85 -18.72
C VAL A 54 5.39 5.45 -19.65
N LYS A 55 5.72 5.62 -20.94
CA LYS A 55 4.78 6.12 -21.95
C LYS A 55 3.59 5.19 -22.13
N HIS A 56 3.83 3.88 -22.12
CA HIS A 56 2.78 2.88 -22.23
C HIS A 56 1.82 2.93 -21.04
N ARG A 57 2.33 2.93 -19.81
CA ARG A 57 1.49 3.07 -18.60
C ARG A 57 0.71 4.38 -18.59
N TYR A 58 1.33 5.49 -18.99
CA TYR A 58 0.65 6.77 -19.14
C TYR A 58 -0.57 6.66 -20.07
N SER A 59 -0.40 6.06 -21.26
CA SER A 59 -1.48 5.90 -22.22
C SER A 59 -2.65 5.06 -21.68
N ILE A 60 -2.35 4.01 -20.91
CA ILE A 60 -3.37 3.16 -20.28
C ILE A 60 -4.14 3.96 -19.22
N TYR A 61 -3.43 4.69 -18.35
CA TYR A 61 -4.07 5.47 -17.30
C TYR A 61 -4.95 6.59 -17.86
N THR A 62 -4.49 7.28 -18.90
CA THR A 62 -5.27 8.33 -19.56
C THR A 62 -6.50 7.75 -20.27
N ALA A 63 -6.36 6.60 -20.95
CA ALA A 63 -7.49 5.96 -21.62
C ALA A 63 -8.59 5.54 -20.64
N GLU A 64 -8.21 5.00 -19.48
CA GLU A 64 -9.17 4.63 -18.44
C GLU A 64 -9.83 5.86 -17.80
N LEU A 65 -9.09 6.97 -17.63
CA LEU A 65 -9.66 8.21 -17.08
C LEU A 65 -10.70 8.81 -18.03
N GLU A 66 -10.41 8.82 -19.32
CA GLU A 66 -11.36 9.28 -20.35
C GLU A 66 -12.58 8.35 -20.46
N ARG A 67 -12.40 7.02 -20.34
CA ARG A 67 -13.52 6.07 -20.30
C ARG A 67 -14.49 6.40 -19.16
N ARG A 68 -13.97 6.63 -17.95
CA ARG A 68 -14.79 6.99 -16.77
C ARG A 68 -15.48 8.33 -16.93
N LYS A 69 -14.80 9.30 -17.54
CA LYS A 69 -15.37 10.63 -17.81
C LYS A 69 -16.54 10.52 -18.78
N ASN A 70 -16.39 9.76 -19.86
CA ASN A 70 -17.45 9.54 -20.85
C ASN A 70 -18.65 8.80 -20.23
N GLU A 71 -18.43 7.82 -19.36
CA GLU A 71 -19.51 7.13 -18.64
C GLU A 71 -20.27 8.06 -17.68
N GLN A 72 -19.55 8.94 -16.99
CA GLN A 72 -20.15 9.93 -16.12
C GLN A 72 -20.96 10.99 -16.90
N GLU A 73 -20.48 11.40 -18.08
CA GLU A 73 -21.18 12.33 -18.96
C GLU A 73 -22.47 11.72 -19.54
N LEU A 74 -22.48 10.43 -19.90
CA LEU A 74 -23.68 9.72 -20.33
C LEU A 74 -24.73 9.63 -19.22
N GLN A 75 -24.31 9.29 -17.99
CA GLN A 75 -25.21 9.26 -16.82
C GLN A 75 -25.76 10.64 -16.45
N ASN A 76 -25.00 11.71 -16.66
CA ASN A 76 -25.45 13.08 -16.41
C ASN A 76 -26.32 13.65 -17.55
N GLY A 77 -26.17 13.14 -18.77
CA GLY A 77 -26.99 13.50 -19.93
C GLY A 77 -28.40 12.91 -19.89
N GLU A 78 -28.55 11.68 -19.39
CA GLU A 78 -29.86 11.00 -19.25
C GLU A 78 -30.76 11.65 -18.18
N ASN A 79 -30.18 12.37 -17.21
CA ASN A 79 -30.94 13.06 -16.16
C ASN A 79 -31.47 14.46 -16.56
N ASN A 80 -31.14 14.95 -17.76
CA ASN A 80 -31.54 16.28 -18.22
C ASN A 80 -32.46 16.27 -19.46
N ALA A 81 -32.93 15.09 -19.89
CA ALA A 81 -33.77 14.96 -21.09
C ALA A 81 -35.29 14.82 -20.82
N GLU A 82 -35.76 14.87 -19.57
CA GLU A 82 -37.20 14.85 -19.26
C GLU A 82 -37.57 15.91 -18.23
N LYS A 83 -37.59 17.19 -18.66
CA LYS A 83 -38.29 18.22 -17.91
C LYS A 83 -38.90 19.28 -18.80
N GLU A 84 -39.85 18.90 -19.64
CA GLU A 84 -41.00 19.74 -20.01
C GLU A 84 -42.24 18.88 -20.21
N GLY A 85 -43.26 19.05 -19.36
CA GLY A 85 -44.51 18.28 -19.43
C GLY A 85 -45.41 18.45 -18.21
N CYS A 86 -46.10 19.58 -18.17
CA CYS A 86 -47.17 19.95 -17.22
C CYS A 86 -48.25 18.86 -17.03
N GLY A 87 -48.74 18.66 -15.80
CA GLY A 87 -49.97 17.88 -15.55
C GLY A 87 -50.22 17.48 -14.10
N SER A 88 -51.12 18.19 -13.43
CA SER A 88 -51.60 18.02 -12.05
C SER A 88 -52.32 16.69 -11.78
N SER A 89 -52.13 16.07 -10.59
CA SER A 89 -53.21 15.75 -9.62
C SER A 89 -52.82 14.71 -8.53
N VAL A 90 -52.97 15.14 -7.27
CA VAL A 90 -53.58 14.47 -6.09
C VAL A 90 -53.31 12.97 -5.79
N GLY A 91 -52.77 12.69 -4.59
CA GLY A 91 -53.06 11.43 -3.88
C GLY A 91 -52.03 10.96 -2.83
N ALA A 92 -52.10 11.48 -1.61
CA ALA A 92 -51.68 10.78 -0.38
C ALA A 92 -52.74 9.68 -0.04
N PRO A 93 -52.56 8.66 0.86
CA PRO A 93 -51.80 8.75 2.11
C PRO A 93 -51.12 7.47 2.72
N LEU A 94 -50.19 7.75 3.66
CA LEU A 94 -49.88 7.12 4.98
C LEU A 94 -49.76 5.58 5.17
N GLY A 95 -48.63 5.17 5.77
CA GLY A 95 -48.41 3.84 6.37
C GLY A 95 -47.22 3.78 7.33
N VAL A 96 -47.48 4.00 8.62
CA VAL A 96 -46.59 4.03 9.80
C VAL A 96 -45.77 2.73 10.00
N GLY A 97 -44.53 2.82 10.50
CA GLY A 97 -43.86 1.65 11.11
C GLY A 97 -42.39 1.81 11.51
N LYS A 98 -42.10 2.58 12.56
CA LYS A 98 -40.81 2.59 13.29
C LYS A 98 -40.88 1.51 14.38
N VAL A 99 -39.97 0.53 14.39
CA VAL A 99 -39.60 -0.23 15.61
C VAL A 99 -38.11 -0.47 15.62
N ASN A 100 -37.48 -0.06 16.73
CA ASN A 100 -36.05 -0.17 17.02
C ASN A 100 -35.68 -1.53 17.64
N SER A 101 -34.39 -1.88 17.48
CA SER A 101 -33.50 -2.62 18.41
C SER A 101 -33.57 -4.17 18.46
N PRO A 102 -32.52 -4.87 18.97
CA PRO A 102 -31.08 -4.55 19.05
C PRO A 102 -30.14 -5.72 18.67
N ALA A 103 -28.85 -5.39 18.54
CA ALA A 103 -27.66 -6.20 18.83
C ALA A 103 -27.73 -7.74 18.69
N LYS A 104 -27.05 -8.26 17.66
CA LYS A 104 -26.40 -9.57 17.73
C LYS A 104 -24.91 -9.39 17.47
N VAL A 105 -24.18 -9.12 18.55
CA VAL A 105 -22.72 -9.24 18.61
C VAL A 105 -22.39 -10.70 18.31
N ARG A 106 -21.85 -10.96 17.11
CA ARG A 106 -21.24 -12.24 16.79
C ARG A 106 -19.74 -12.02 16.84
N ASN A 107 -19.17 -12.32 18.01
CA ASN A 107 -17.74 -12.55 18.16
C ASN A 107 -17.42 -13.85 17.42
N GLU A 108 -16.97 -13.72 16.19
CA GLU A 108 -16.10 -14.71 15.58
C GLU A 108 -14.80 -13.99 15.27
N GLU A 109 -13.74 -14.39 15.97
CA GLU A 109 -12.34 -14.11 15.61
C GLU A 109 -12.13 -14.57 14.18
N THR A 110 -12.51 -13.70 13.25
CA THR A 110 -12.13 -13.80 11.86
C THR A 110 -10.66 -13.42 11.87
N MET A 111 -9.79 -14.41 12.09
CA MET A 111 -8.40 -14.33 11.65
C MET A 111 -8.47 -13.79 10.22
N PRO A 112 -7.99 -12.56 9.97
CA PRO A 112 -8.19 -11.94 8.68
C PRO A 112 -7.56 -12.85 7.66
N TYR A 113 -8.39 -13.36 6.74
CA TYR A 113 -7.95 -14.15 5.61
C TYR A 113 -6.99 -13.27 4.82
N MET A 114 -5.70 -13.45 5.09
CA MET A 114 -4.64 -12.70 4.45
C MET A 114 -4.59 -13.17 3.01
N ASP A 115 -4.86 -12.26 2.09
CA ASP A 115 -4.70 -12.48 0.66
C ASP A 115 -3.37 -13.23 0.42
N PRO A 116 -3.35 -14.37 -0.28
CA PRO A 116 -2.13 -15.12 -0.60
C PRO A 116 -1.02 -14.22 -1.17
N ASN A 117 -1.40 -13.14 -1.85
CA ASN A 117 -0.47 -12.14 -2.36
C ASN A 117 0.20 -11.33 -1.24
N TYR A 118 -0.55 -10.94 -0.20
CA TYR A 118 0.00 -10.23 0.97
C TYR A 118 0.86 -11.14 1.84
N ALA A 119 0.43 -12.38 2.09
CA ALA A 119 1.22 -13.36 2.82
C ALA A 119 2.56 -13.66 2.12
N THR A 120 2.55 -13.70 0.79
CA THR A 120 3.77 -13.85 -0.02
C THR A 120 4.65 -12.61 0.07
N GLN A 121 4.06 -11.41 0.00
CA GLN A 121 4.80 -10.16 0.17
C GLN A 121 5.46 -10.05 1.55
N LEU A 122 4.79 -10.48 2.62
CA LEU A 122 5.38 -10.52 3.96
C LEU A 122 6.60 -11.44 4.02
N ARG A 123 6.54 -12.62 3.39
CA ARG A 123 7.71 -13.53 3.31
C ARG A 123 8.87 -12.90 2.55
N ILE A 124 8.58 -12.25 1.42
CA ILE A 124 9.61 -11.55 0.63
C ILE A 124 10.25 -10.41 1.42
N ILE A 125 9.44 -9.64 2.17
CA ILE A 125 9.93 -8.56 3.03
C ILE A 125 10.76 -9.14 4.18
N GLU A 126 10.27 -10.18 4.83
CA GLU A 126 10.96 -10.87 5.92
C GLU A 126 12.32 -11.41 5.46
N GLU A 127 12.37 -12.08 4.31
CA GLU A 127 13.60 -12.61 3.72
C GLU A 127 14.57 -11.49 3.30
N LYS A 128 14.05 -10.42 2.69
CA LYS A 128 14.86 -9.28 2.24
C LYS A 128 15.51 -8.52 3.39
N TYR A 129 14.85 -8.43 4.54
CA TYR A 129 15.33 -7.66 5.69
C TYR A 129 15.77 -8.55 6.86
N GLN A 130 15.92 -9.86 6.63
CA GLN A 130 16.19 -10.84 7.68
C GLN A 130 17.44 -10.51 8.50
N ASP A 131 18.54 -10.15 7.82
CA ASP A 131 19.84 -9.85 8.44
C ASP A 131 20.26 -8.38 8.24
N VAL A 132 19.35 -7.52 7.76
CA VAL A 132 19.67 -6.11 7.51
C VAL A 132 19.75 -5.35 8.83
N ARG A 133 20.98 -4.97 9.21
CA ARG A 133 21.21 -4.05 10.33
C ARG A 133 20.93 -2.62 9.89
N ILE A 134 20.11 -1.93 10.68
CA ILE A 134 19.73 -0.55 10.41
C ILE A 134 20.93 0.38 10.70
N PRO A 135 21.44 1.14 9.71
CA PRO A 135 22.55 2.05 9.92
C PRO A 135 22.05 3.33 10.61
N VAL A 136 22.14 3.33 11.94
CA VAL A 136 21.66 4.40 12.84
C VAL A 136 22.19 5.77 12.44
N GLU A 137 23.48 5.86 12.17
CA GLU A 137 24.11 7.11 11.75
C GLU A 137 23.44 7.71 10.51
N LYS A 138 23.13 6.87 9.51
CA LYS A 138 22.46 7.34 8.29
C LYS A 138 21.04 7.84 8.60
N ILE A 139 20.34 7.20 9.54
CA ILE A 139 19.00 7.64 9.95
C ILE A 139 19.06 8.95 10.71
N VAL A 140 19.95 9.07 11.70
CA VAL A 140 20.13 10.29 12.50
C VAL A 140 20.51 11.45 11.58
N ARG A 141 21.49 11.27 10.69
CA ARG A 141 21.89 12.31 9.71
C ARG A 141 20.75 12.71 8.79
N ARG A 142 19.94 11.75 8.32
CA ARG A 142 18.77 12.03 7.48
C ARG A 142 17.65 12.73 8.25
N MET A 143 17.40 12.35 9.50
CA MET A 143 16.29 12.87 10.30
C MET A 143 16.54 14.31 10.75
N TYR A 144 17.80 14.66 11.03
CA TYR A 144 18.15 15.99 11.52
C TYR A 144 18.66 16.94 10.42
N GLU A 145 18.92 16.46 9.19
CA GLU A 145 19.29 17.26 8.00
C GLU A 145 20.30 18.40 8.24
N GLY A 146 21.23 18.23 9.19
CA GLY A 146 22.23 19.24 9.56
C GLY A 146 21.87 20.15 10.74
N SER A 147 20.73 19.95 11.39
CA SER A 147 20.33 20.64 12.63
C SER A 147 21.21 20.27 13.82
N LEU A 148 21.85 19.10 13.77
CA LEU A 148 22.80 18.64 14.78
C LEU A 148 24.23 18.76 14.26
N SER A 149 25.14 19.25 15.11
CA SER A 149 26.56 19.26 14.82
C SER A 149 27.12 17.83 14.80
N GLU A 150 28.27 17.64 14.14
CA GLU A 150 28.94 16.35 14.06
C GLU A 150 29.27 15.77 15.44
N THR A 151 29.61 16.63 16.40
CA THR A 151 29.92 16.22 17.78
C THR A 151 28.68 15.71 18.52
N GLU A 152 27.51 16.32 18.26
CA GLU A 152 26.23 15.88 18.81
C GLU A 152 25.82 14.52 18.26
N ILE A 153 25.99 14.31 16.95
CA ILE A 153 25.72 13.03 16.27
C ILE A 153 26.60 11.93 16.86
N GLN A 154 27.90 12.20 17.05
CA GLN A 154 28.81 11.22 17.66
C GLN A 154 28.49 10.91 19.13
N ARG A 155 27.98 11.88 19.89
CA ARG A 155 27.49 11.63 21.26
C ARG A 155 26.30 10.68 21.24
N ILE A 156 25.30 10.96 20.41
CA ILE A 156 24.11 10.09 20.26
C ILE A 156 24.53 8.66 19.87
N LEU A 157 25.49 8.51 18.95
CA LEU A 157 25.95 7.19 18.53
C LEU A 157 26.73 6.43 19.62
N LYS A 158 27.40 7.13 20.54
CA LYS A 158 28.11 6.51 21.68
C LYS A 158 27.16 6.02 22.77
N ASP A 159 26.04 6.70 22.96
CA ASP A 159 25.05 6.35 23.98
C ASP A 159 24.22 5.11 23.58
N ILE A 160 24.28 4.70 22.32
CA ILE A 160 23.54 3.56 21.79
C ILE A 160 24.34 2.27 22.00
N PRO A 161 23.78 1.27 22.71
CA PRO A 161 24.42 -0.02 22.88
C PRO A 161 24.75 -0.68 21.53
N PRO A 162 25.91 -1.36 21.40
CA PRO A 162 26.36 -1.96 20.13
C PRO A 162 25.45 -3.08 19.60
N LYS A 163 24.47 -3.55 20.38
CA LYS A 163 23.42 -4.51 20.00
C LYS A 163 22.00 -3.93 20.10
N TYR A 164 21.85 -2.61 20.11
CA TYR A 164 20.56 -1.96 20.31
C TYR A 164 19.56 -2.27 19.18
N PHE A 165 20.06 -2.41 17.96
CA PHE A 165 19.24 -2.74 16.80
C PHE A 165 19.40 -4.22 16.46
N LEU A 166 18.41 -4.98 16.92
CA LEU A 166 18.21 -6.37 16.55
C LEU A 166 17.77 -6.43 15.08
N THR A 167 18.26 -7.42 14.35
CA THR A 167 17.73 -7.82 13.05
C THR A 167 16.23 -8.13 13.15
N HIS A 168 15.53 -8.20 12.02
CA HIS A 168 14.11 -8.58 12.03
C HIS A 168 13.91 -9.92 12.75
N ARG A 169 14.77 -10.91 12.46
CA ARG A 169 14.75 -12.21 13.14
C ARG A 169 14.93 -12.09 14.65
N GLU A 170 15.99 -11.41 15.09
CA GLU A 170 16.28 -11.21 16.51
C GLU A 170 15.16 -10.43 17.22
N THR A 171 14.51 -9.49 16.52
CA THR A 171 13.36 -8.73 17.03
C THR A 171 12.15 -9.63 17.22
N CYS A 172 11.82 -10.46 16.23
CA CYS A 172 10.74 -11.43 16.33
C CYS A 172 10.99 -12.46 17.44
N GLU A 173 12.21 -12.97 17.56
CA GLU A 173 12.61 -13.90 18.63
C GLU A 173 12.44 -13.26 20.02
N ARG A 174 12.94 -12.02 20.20
CA ARG A 174 12.78 -11.29 21.46
C ARG A 174 11.32 -11.01 21.79
N MET A 175 10.50 -10.66 20.80
CA MET A 175 9.08 -10.45 20.99
C MET A 175 8.35 -11.73 21.41
N ARG A 176 8.67 -12.88 20.80
CA ARG A 176 8.13 -14.19 21.20
C ARG A 176 8.55 -14.56 22.63
N GLU A 177 9.80 -14.27 22.99
CA GLU A 177 10.33 -14.51 24.33
C GLU A 177 9.59 -13.68 25.38
N LEU A 178 9.38 -12.38 25.11
CA LEU A 178 8.63 -11.49 26.01
C LEU A 178 7.17 -11.96 26.17
N ALA A 179 6.51 -12.37 25.08
CA ALA A 179 5.17 -12.92 25.14
C ALA A 179 5.09 -14.21 25.96
N ARG A 180 6.11 -15.08 25.85
CA ARG A 180 6.19 -16.32 26.64
C ARG A 180 6.32 -16.01 28.14
N ARG A 181 7.20 -15.08 28.52
CA ARG A 181 7.36 -14.67 29.92
C ARG A 181 6.10 -14.03 30.50
N ALA A 182 5.46 -13.13 29.75
CA ALA A 182 4.21 -12.52 30.19
C ALA A 182 3.14 -13.58 30.47
N ARG A 183 3.03 -14.59 29.60
CA ARG A 183 2.11 -15.72 29.79
C ARG A 183 2.47 -16.56 31.02
N GLU A 184 3.76 -16.82 31.25
CA GLU A 184 4.23 -17.57 32.43
C GLU A 184 3.92 -16.81 33.72
N GLU A 185 4.15 -15.50 33.76
CA GLU A 185 3.82 -14.63 34.90
C GLU A 185 2.31 -14.60 35.18
N GLU A 186 1.49 -14.50 34.13
CA GLU A 186 0.03 -14.52 34.25
C GLU A 186 -0.47 -15.88 34.77
N LEU A 187 0.06 -16.99 34.25
CA LEU A 187 -0.24 -18.33 34.74
C LEU A 187 0.19 -18.51 36.21
N GLN A 188 1.31 -17.93 36.63
CA GLN A 188 1.73 -17.95 38.03
C GLN A 188 0.76 -17.16 38.92
N LYS A 189 0.32 -15.97 38.49
CA LYS A 189 -0.69 -15.18 39.22
C LYS A 189 -2.01 -15.94 39.37
N LEU A 190 -2.50 -16.57 38.30
CA LEU A 190 -3.73 -17.36 38.33
C LEU A 190 -3.62 -18.57 39.28
N LYS A 191 -2.46 -19.25 39.30
CA LYS A 191 -2.21 -20.35 40.24
C LYS A 191 -2.23 -19.89 41.71
N GLN A 192 -1.72 -18.69 41.99
CA GLN A 192 -1.74 -18.11 43.34
C GLN A 192 -3.14 -17.67 43.78
N GLN A 193 -4.02 -17.31 42.85
CA GLN A 193 -5.42 -16.93 43.12
C GLN A 193 -6.37 -18.12 43.22
N SER A 194 -5.95 -19.29 42.71
CA SER A 194 -6.71 -20.55 42.76
C SER A 194 -6.37 -21.41 43.97
N MET A 195 -5.46 -20.97 44.84
CA MET A 195 -5.23 -21.52 46.19
C MET A 195 -5.85 -20.60 47.24
#